data_AF-A0A1G3PJJ5-F1
#
_entry.id   AF-A0A1G3PJJ5-F1
#
_cell.length_a   1.000
_cell.length_b   1.000
_cell.length_c   1.000
_cell.angle_alpha   90.00
_cell.angle_beta   90.00
_cell.angle_gamma   90.00
#
_symmetry.space_group_name_H-M   'P 1'
#
loop_
_entity.id
_entity.type
_entity.pdbx_description
1 polymer ?
#
loop_
_entity_poly.entity_id
_entity_poly.type
_entity_poly.pdbx_seq_one_letter_code
_entity_poly.pdbx_strand_id
1 'polypeptide(L)'
;MGGIAWTEEIFLSVNKQIDKDVLFKRLKEETSEEEIHQVELNKEYSLFKDLFGVKIEYGSLRVQRIIMEDVLTLLSSFLEIKKSGGKYRYIPINSIEGIDFAAHRFGLEKPDPQAIEGYILNKELVHYIEDKDYNYLMLKYKDNPENIFYIYKFYFTTIKEGLFMVIEKNI
;
A
#
# COMPACT_ATOMS: atom_id res chain seq x y z
N MET A 1 1.07 -21.05 18.53
CA MET A 1 0.29 -21.21 17.27
C MET A 1 0.91 -20.27 16.26
N GLY A 2 1.54 -20.81 15.21
CA GLY A 2 2.26 -20.02 14.19
C GLY A 2 1.31 -19.41 13.15
N GLY A 3 1.68 -18.25 12.62
CA GLY A 3 0.96 -17.58 11.54
C GLY A 3 1.01 -18.36 10.22
N ILE A 4 0.06 -18.07 9.33
CA ILE A 4 0.00 -18.62 7.97
C ILE A 4 0.77 -17.68 7.04
N ALA A 5 1.55 -18.23 6.12
CA ALA A 5 2.26 -17.45 5.12
C ALA A 5 1.28 -16.83 4.11
N TRP A 6 1.59 -15.63 3.63
CA TRP A 6 0.87 -15.05 2.49
C TRP A 6 1.14 -15.87 1.23
N THR A 7 0.08 -16.17 0.49
CA THR A 7 0.15 -16.79 -0.83
C THR A 7 -0.61 -15.93 -1.83
N GLU A 8 -0.34 -16.10 -3.12
CA GLU A 8 -1.10 -15.46 -4.19
C GLU A 8 -2.61 -15.75 -4.07
N GLU A 9 -2.97 -16.99 -3.76
CA GLU A 9 -4.37 -17.40 -3.56
C GLU A 9 -5.04 -16.62 -2.42
N ILE A 10 -4.35 -16.48 -1.28
CA ILE A 10 -4.87 -15.71 -0.14
C ILE A 10 -4.98 -14.24 -0.51
N PHE A 11 -3.96 -13.67 -1.14
CA PHE A 11 -3.97 -12.29 -1.60
C PHE A 11 -5.12 -12.01 -2.56
N LEU A 12 -5.30 -12.83 -3.61
CA LEU A 12 -6.38 -12.67 -4.58
C LEU A 12 -7.76 -12.89 -3.96
N SER A 13 -7.88 -13.68 -2.89
CA SER A 13 -9.14 -13.87 -2.18
C SER A 13 -9.60 -12.64 -1.37
N VAL A 14 -8.65 -11.75 -1.00
CA VAL A 14 -8.95 -10.50 -0.29
C VAL A 14 -8.86 -9.27 -1.16
N ASN A 15 -8.04 -9.31 -2.19
CA ASN A 15 -7.86 -8.20 -3.10
C ASN A 15 -9.13 -8.02 -3.93
N LYS A 16 -9.69 -6.82 -3.90
CA LYS A 16 -10.88 -6.50 -4.69
C LYS A 16 -10.47 -6.22 -6.12
N GLN A 17 -10.94 -7.05 -7.04
CA GLN A 17 -10.84 -6.77 -8.46
C GLN A 17 -11.76 -5.59 -8.76
N ILE A 18 -11.20 -4.47 -9.21
CA ILE A 18 -12.01 -3.37 -9.73
C ILE A 18 -11.96 -3.48 -11.24
N ASP A 19 -13.10 -3.74 -11.86
CA ASP A 19 -13.25 -3.81 -13.31
C ASP A 19 -13.15 -2.40 -13.90
N LYS A 20 -11.93 -2.01 -14.28
CA LYS A 20 -11.58 -0.65 -14.71
C LYS A 20 -11.05 -0.61 -16.14
N ASP A 21 -11.67 -1.37 -17.06
CA ASP A 21 -11.27 -1.39 -18.48
C ASP A 21 -11.19 0.01 -19.13
N VAL A 22 -12.00 0.96 -18.65
CA VAL A 22 -11.96 2.38 -19.07
C VAL A 22 -10.74 3.13 -18.52
N LEU A 23 -10.31 2.84 -17.29
CA LEU A 23 -9.10 3.42 -16.70
C LEU A 23 -7.85 2.96 -17.45
N PHE A 24 -7.80 1.69 -17.82
CA PHE A 24 -6.65 1.12 -18.52
C PHE A 24 -6.50 1.68 -19.93
N LYS A 25 -7.61 1.95 -20.63
CA LYS A 25 -7.58 2.68 -21.91
C LYS A 25 -6.99 4.08 -21.74
N ARG A 26 -7.41 4.83 -20.72
CA ARG A 26 -6.88 6.18 -20.44
C ARG A 26 -5.42 6.18 -20.01
N LEU A 27 -5.01 5.28 -19.11
CA LEU A 27 -3.61 5.14 -18.71
C LEU A 27 -2.70 4.78 -19.90
N LYS A 28 -3.13 3.87 -20.79
CA LYS A 28 -2.39 3.52 -22.01
C LYS A 28 -2.36 4.63 -23.07
N GLU A 29 -3.40 5.44 -23.18
CA GLU A 29 -3.45 6.58 -24.11
C GLU A 29 -2.50 7.71 -23.67
N GLU A 30 -2.24 7.82 -22.37
CA GLU A 30 -1.42 8.87 -21.76
C GLU A 30 0.01 8.43 -21.40
N THR A 31 0.37 7.15 -21.60
CA THR A 31 1.74 6.64 -21.37
C THR A 31 2.25 5.82 -22.55
N SER A 32 3.47 6.12 -23.04
CA SER A 32 4.14 5.35 -24.09
C SER A 32 4.47 3.94 -23.62
N GLU A 33 4.39 2.97 -24.54
CA GLU A 33 4.41 1.51 -24.29
C GLU A 33 5.65 0.97 -23.52
N GLU A 34 6.66 1.79 -23.24
CA GLU A 34 7.92 1.35 -22.63
C GLU A 34 8.15 1.81 -21.17
N GLU A 35 7.35 2.71 -20.59
CA GLU A 35 7.63 3.22 -19.23
C GLU A 35 6.36 3.47 -18.40
N ILE A 36 5.80 2.42 -17.79
CA ILE A 36 4.96 2.59 -16.58
C ILE A 36 5.90 2.50 -15.37
N HIS A 37 6.76 3.50 -15.23
CA HIS A 37 7.60 3.67 -14.06
C HIS A 37 7.18 4.95 -13.37
N GLN A 38 6.41 4.81 -12.28
CA GLN A 38 6.15 5.86 -11.30
C GLN A 38 5.48 7.13 -11.87
N VAL A 39 4.15 7.15 -11.90
CA VAL A 39 3.42 8.42 -12.12
C VAL A 39 3.18 9.07 -10.76
N GLU A 40 3.91 10.15 -10.47
CA GLU A 40 3.62 11.03 -9.32
C GLU A 40 2.58 12.07 -9.73
N LEU A 41 1.38 11.94 -9.17
CA LEU A 41 0.26 12.82 -9.48
C LEU A 41 0.23 13.97 -8.47
N ASN A 42 0.41 15.20 -8.97
CA ASN A 42 0.16 16.41 -8.20
C ASN A 42 -1.36 16.71 -8.11
N LYS A 43 -1.73 17.57 -7.14
CA LYS A 43 -3.09 17.81 -6.59
C LYS A 43 -4.26 18.09 -7.56
N GLU A 44 -4.05 18.23 -8.86
CA GLU A 44 -5.08 18.69 -9.83
C GLU A 44 -5.77 17.58 -10.63
N TYR A 45 -5.39 16.31 -10.46
CA TYR A 45 -5.98 15.21 -11.24
C TYR A 45 -7.34 14.74 -10.69
N SER A 46 -8.43 15.23 -11.31
CA SER A 46 -9.82 14.83 -10.96
C SER A 46 -10.10 13.34 -11.15
N LEU A 47 -9.46 12.71 -12.15
CA LEU A 47 -9.68 11.31 -12.54
C LEU A 47 -9.45 10.31 -11.39
N PHE A 48 -8.48 10.57 -10.51
CA PHE A 48 -8.10 9.63 -9.44
C PHE A 48 -8.87 9.82 -8.13
N LYS A 49 -9.46 11.00 -7.92
CA LYS A 49 -10.43 11.27 -6.83
C LYS A 49 -11.64 10.33 -6.93
N ASP A 50 -12.05 10.00 -8.16
CA ASP A 50 -13.18 9.11 -8.45
C ASP A 50 -12.84 7.61 -8.37
N LEU A 51 -11.56 7.23 -8.52
CA LEU A 51 -11.14 5.84 -8.68
C LEU A 51 -10.90 5.08 -7.37
N PHE A 52 -10.66 5.78 -6.28
CA PHE A 52 -10.35 5.19 -4.96
C PHE A 52 -11.17 5.83 -3.82
N GLY A 53 -12.09 6.75 -4.12
CA GLY A 53 -12.92 7.43 -3.12
C GLY A 53 -12.14 8.30 -2.13
N VAL A 54 -10.90 8.67 -2.46
CA VAL A 54 -9.99 9.39 -1.56
C VAL A 54 -10.20 10.90 -1.70
N LYS A 55 -10.61 11.57 -0.61
CA LYS A 55 -10.55 13.04 -0.50
C LYS A 55 -9.10 13.47 -0.26
N ILE A 56 -8.41 13.89 -1.32
CA ILE A 56 -7.05 14.42 -1.24
C ILE A 56 -7.10 15.84 -0.69
N GLU A 57 -6.77 16.02 0.59
CA GLU A 57 -6.59 17.36 1.16
C GLU A 57 -5.11 17.78 1.15
N TYR A 58 -4.14 16.88 1.39
CA TYR A 58 -2.69 17.14 1.24
C TYR A 58 -1.93 15.83 1.04
N GLY A 59 -1.32 15.59 -0.14
CA GLY A 59 -0.51 14.38 -0.37
C GLY A 59 -0.06 14.15 -1.82
N SER A 60 0.89 13.24 -2.03
CA SER A 60 1.30 12.74 -3.35
C SER A 60 0.77 11.32 -3.59
N LEU A 61 0.30 11.05 -4.80
CA LEU A 61 -0.13 9.71 -5.23
C LEU A 61 0.88 9.14 -6.21
N ARG A 62 1.33 7.91 -5.95
CA ARG A 62 2.19 7.13 -6.84
C ARG A 62 1.47 5.87 -7.30
N VAL A 63 1.35 5.68 -8.60
CA VAL A 63 0.80 4.43 -9.19
C VAL A 63 1.93 3.69 -9.90
N GLN A 64 2.08 2.40 -9.63
CA GLN A 64 3.13 1.57 -10.23
C GLN A 64 2.67 0.14 -10.46
N ARG A 65 3.18 -0.48 -11.53
CA ARG A 65 3.08 -1.92 -11.73
C ARG A 65 4.01 -2.62 -10.75
N ILE A 66 3.55 -3.71 -10.15
CA ILE A 66 4.30 -4.49 -9.16
C ILE A 66 4.20 -5.97 -9.50
N ILE A 67 5.11 -6.77 -8.95
CA ILE A 67 5.06 -8.23 -9.05
C ILE A 67 4.49 -8.82 -7.76
N MET A 68 3.92 -10.03 -7.87
CA MET A 68 3.30 -10.72 -6.73
C MET A 68 4.28 -10.91 -5.56
N GLU A 69 5.53 -11.27 -5.84
CA GLU A 69 6.58 -11.47 -4.82
C GLU A 69 6.78 -10.24 -3.93
N ASP A 70 6.82 -9.04 -4.51
CA ASP A 70 6.97 -7.80 -3.76
C ASP A 70 5.76 -7.55 -2.83
N VAL A 71 4.55 -7.87 -3.31
CA VAL A 71 3.32 -7.73 -2.52
C VAL A 71 3.31 -8.69 -1.36
N LEU A 72 3.59 -9.96 -1.61
CA LEU A 72 3.61 -10.99 -0.58
C LEU A 72 4.69 -10.69 0.47
N THR A 73 5.85 -10.17 0.04
CA THR A 73 6.90 -9.71 0.94
C THR A 73 6.43 -8.55 1.80
N LEU A 74 5.88 -7.49 1.18
CA LEU A 74 5.35 -6.32 1.90
C LEU A 74 4.28 -6.72 2.92
N LEU A 75 3.30 -7.54 2.51
CA LEU A 75 2.23 -8.01 3.38
C LEU A 75 2.78 -8.91 4.50
N SER A 76 3.73 -9.79 4.21
CA SER A 76 4.34 -10.67 5.23
C SER A 76 5.19 -9.90 6.23
N SER A 77 5.78 -8.77 5.84
CA SER A 77 6.51 -7.90 6.76
C SER A 77 5.61 -7.18 7.76
N PHE A 78 4.32 -7.01 7.44
CA PHE A 78 3.44 -6.11 8.18
C PHE A 78 2.09 -6.71 8.60
N LEU A 79 1.74 -7.90 8.13
CA LEU A 79 0.50 -8.59 8.46
C LEU A 79 0.70 -10.08 8.69
N GLU A 80 0.36 -10.53 9.90
CA GLU A 80 0.25 -11.94 10.24
C GLU A 80 -1.18 -12.44 9.93
N ILE A 81 -1.27 -13.59 9.24
CA ILE A 81 -2.56 -14.26 8.99
C ILE A 81 -2.82 -15.31 10.07
N LYS A 82 -3.98 -15.22 10.72
CA LYS A 82 -4.51 -16.27 11.60
C LYS A 82 -5.82 -16.82 11.05
N LYS A 83 -5.97 -18.16 11.07
CA LYS A 83 -7.24 -18.81 10.72
C LYS A 83 -8.04 -19.11 11.98
N SER A 84 -9.29 -18.66 12.03
CA SER A 84 -10.22 -18.94 13.12
C SER A 84 -11.60 -19.22 12.55
N GLY A 85 -12.13 -20.42 12.79
CA GLY A 85 -13.49 -20.78 12.37
C GLY A 85 -13.74 -20.67 10.85
N GLY A 86 -12.75 -20.99 10.02
CA GLY A 86 -12.86 -20.92 8.56
C GLY A 86 -12.65 -19.52 7.95
N LYS A 87 -12.49 -18.48 8.77
CA LYS A 87 -12.17 -17.11 8.31
C LYS A 87 -10.71 -16.77 8.59
N TYR A 88 -10.12 -15.97 7.72
CA TYR A 88 -8.83 -15.34 7.97
C TYR A 88 -9.02 -14.10 8.84
N ARG A 89 -8.04 -13.84 9.70
CA ARG A 89 -7.87 -12.61 10.46
C ARG A 89 -6.48 -12.09 10.17
N TYR A 90 -6.39 -10.81 9.87
CA TYR A 90 -5.16 -10.11 9.55
C TYR A 90 -4.74 -9.28 10.76
N ILE A 91 -3.56 -9.56 11.29
CA ILE A 91 -3.05 -8.91 12.50
C ILE A 91 -1.85 -8.06 12.10
N PRO A 92 -1.91 -6.73 12.25
CA PRO A 92 -0.77 -5.86 12.00
C PRO A 92 0.42 -6.26 12.86
N ILE A 93 1.59 -6.34 12.23
CA ILE A 93 2.87 -6.52 12.90
C ILE A 93 3.78 -5.33 12.59
N ASN A 94 4.53 -4.89 13.58
CA ASN A 94 5.48 -3.80 13.43
C ASN A 94 6.85 -4.40 13.08
N SER A 95 7.43 -3.98 11.96
CA SER A 95 8.71 -4.52 11.48
C SER A 95 9.60 -3.41 10.92
N ILE A 96 10.76 -3.21 11.52
CA ILE A 96 11.77 -2.24 11.02
C ILE A 96 12.33 -2.73 9.69
N GLU A 97 12.62 -4.03 9.57
CA GLU A 97 13.06 -4.65 8.31
C GLU A 97 12.03 -4.47 7.20
N GLY A 98 10.73 -4.52 7.55
CA GLY A 98 9.64 -4.23 6.64
C GLY A 98 9.64 -2.78 6.14
N ILE A 99 9.95 -1.82 7.02
CA ILE A 99 10.05 -0.40 6.64
C ILE A 99 11.23 -0.21 5.70
N ASP A 100 12.38 -0.80 6.01
CA ASP A 100 13.57 -0.73 5.17
C ASP A 100 13.31 -1.34 3.79
N PHE A 101 12.65 -2.49 3.72
CA PHE A 101 12.20 -3.09 2.47
C PHE A 101 11.28 -2.15 1.70
N ALA A 102 10.23 -1.62 2.34
CA ALA A 102 9.26 -0.76 1.68
C ALA A 102 9.88 0.56 1.18
N ALA A 103 10.73 1.18 2.00
CA ALA A 103 11.46 2.40 1.65
C ALA A 103 12.39 2.19 0.45
N HIS A 104 13.18 1.11 0.47
CA HIS A 104 14.09 0.78 -0.62
C HIS A 104 13.35 0.36 -1.90
N ARG A 105 12.40 -0.57 -1.79
CA ARG A 105 11.73 -1.18 -2.95
C ARG A 105 10.74 -0.23 -3.61
N PHE A 106 10.08 0.61 -2.81
CA PHE A 106 9.00 1.47 -3.28
C PHE A 106 9.30 2.96 -3.15
N GLY A 107 10.54 3.34 -2.81
CA GLY A 107 11.01 4.72 -2.75
C GLY A 107 10.26 5.57 -1.75
N LEU A 108 10.08 5.07 -0.52
CA LEU A 108 9.52 5.83 0.61
C LEU A 108 10.64 6.51 1.40
N GLU A 109 10.34 7.61 2.08
CA GLU A 109 11.24 8.23 3.04
C GLU A 109 11.61 7.27 4.16
N LYS A 110 12.89 6.99 4.35
CA LYS A 110 13.34 6.15 5.47
C LYS A 110 13.23 6.95 6.77
N PRO A 111 12.43 6.53 7.75
CA PRO A 111 12.34 7.24 9.01
C PRO A 111 13.57 7.02 9.88
N ASP A 112 13.84 7.98 10.75
CA ASP A 112 14.79 7.83 11.86
C ASP A 112 14.34 6.65 12.75
N PRO A 113 15.19 5.63 12.96
CA PRO A 113 14.90 4.49 13.83
C PRO A 113 14.43 4.88 15.24
N GLN A 114 14.95 5.97 15.82
CA GLN A 114 14.54 6.45 17.14
C GLN A 114 13.14 7.05 17.12
N ALA A 115 12.74 7.66 16.00
CA ALA A 115 11.43 8.30 15.84
C ALA A 115 10.30 7.28 15.67
N ILE A 116 10.60 6.11 15.10
CA ILE A 116 9.60 5.04 14.90
C ILE A 116 9.41 4.14 16.12
N GLU A 117 10.36 4.10 17.05
CA GLU A 117 10.30 3.23 18.22
C GLU A 117 9.04 3.49 19.07
N GLY A 118 8.67 4.76 19.26
CA GLY A 118 7.43 5.13 19.94
C GLY A 118 6.16 4.62 19.23
N TYR A 119 6.14 4.61 17.90
CA TYR A 119 5.01 4.09 17.11
C TYR A 119 4.90 2.57 17.19
N ILE A 120 6.04 1.89 17.24
CA ILE A 120 6.11 0.44 17.43
C ILE A 120 5.57 0.06 18.81
N LEU A 121 6.02 0.75 19.86
CA LEU A 121 5.58 0.51 21.24
C LEU A 121 4.08 0.73 21.43
N ASN A 122 3.53 1.77 20.79
CA ASN A 122 2.10 2.10 20.87
C ASN A 122 1.22 1.34 19.85
N LYS A 123 1.81 0.51 18.98
CA LYS A 123 1.10 -0.21 17.90
C LYS A 123 0.34 0.71 16.95
N GLU A 124 0.93 1.87 16.66
CA GLU A 124 0.38 2.88 15.74
C GLU A 124 1.11 2.93 14.40
N LEU A 125 2.20 2.17 14.26
CA LEU A 125 3.00 2.16 13.03
C LEU A 125 2.22 1.57 11.86
N VAL A 126 1.59 0.42 12.07
CA VAL A 126 0.96 -0.37 11.01
C VAL A 126 -0.52 -0.56 11.28
N HIS A 127 -1.34 -0.27 10.29
CA HIS A 127 -2.75 -0.61 10.29
C HIS A 127 -3.11 -1.32 9.00
N TYR A 128 -4.07 -2.24 9.08
CA TYR A 128 -4.68 -2.85 7.90
C TYR A 128 -6.17 -2.69 7.99
N ILE A 129 -6.76 -2.15 6.93
CA ILE A 129 -8.16 -1.79 6.88
C ILE A 129 -8.82 -2.55 5.74
N GLU A 130 -9.86 -3.29 6.10
CA GLU A 130 -10.75 -3.98 5.17
C GLU A 130 -12.02 -3.13 5.05
N ASP A 131 -12.21 -2.44 3.92
CA ASP A 131 -13.44 -1.71 3.61
C ASP A 131 -14.24 -2.46 2.56
N LYS A 132 -15.54 -2.14 2.41
CA LYS A 132 -16.42 -2.70 1.37
C LYS A 132 -15.94 -2.42 -0.06
N ASP A 133 -15.16 -1.38 -0.28
CA ASP A 133 -14.73 -0.97 -1.62
C ASP A 133 -13.25 -1.29 -1.89
N TYR A 134 -12.41 -1.31 -0.87
CA TYR A 134 -10.97 -1.55 -1.00
C TYR A 134 -10.34 -2.05 0.30
N ASN A 135 -9.18 -2.69 0.20
CA ASN A 135 -8.33 -3.01 1.35
C ASN A 135 -7.02 -2.23 1.22
N TYR A 136 -6.45 -1.81 2.35
CA TYR A 136 -5.14 -1.16 2.33
C TYR A 136 -4.32 -1.41 3.59
N LEU A 137 -3.00 -1.44 3.38
CA LEU A 137 -2.01 -1.36 4.44
C LEU A 137 -1.66 0.12 4.66
N MET A 138 -1.63 0.59 5.90
CA MET A 138 -1.22 1.93 6.26
C MET A 138 0.02 1.88 7.15
N LEU A 139 1.04 2.65 6.77
CA LEU A 139 2.21 2.93 7.60
C LEU A 139 2.16 4.38 8.06
N LYS A 140 2.20 4.60 9.38
CA LYS A 140 2.19 5.93 9.99
C LYS A 140 3.43 6.10 10.86
N TYR A 141 4.24 7.09 10.52
CA TYR A 141 5.43 7.40 11.31
C TYR A 141 5.81 8.88 11.20
N LYS A 142 6.78 9.29 12.02
CA LYS A 142 7.36 10.63 12.00
C LYS A 142 8.74 10.62 11.37
N ASP A 143 9.07 11.76 10.79
CA ASP A 143 10.45 12.12 10.51
C ASP A 143 10.99 13.05 11.59
N ASN A 144 12.24 12.84 11.98
CA ASN A 144 12.93 13.53 13.05
C ASN A 144 14.13 14.20 12.41
N PRO A 145 14.28 15.55 12.45
CA PRO A 145 13.90 16.48 13.52
C PRO A 145 12.68 17.40 13.29
N GLU A 146 11.92 17.28 12.19
CA GLU A 146 10.97 18.34 11.76
C GLU A 146 9.51 18.19 12.21
N ASN A 147 9.15 17.21 13.06
CA ASN A 147 7.76 16.91 13.45
C ASN A 147 6.81 16.65 12.26
N ILE A 148 7.35 16.23 11.12
CA ILE A 148 6.56 15.90 9.93
C ILE A 148 5.98 14.49 10.10
N PHE A 149 4.68 14.31 9.81
CA PHE A 149 4.00 13.03 9.92
C PHE A 149 3.81 12.42 8.55
N TYR A 150 4.46 11.30 8.29
CA TYR A 150 4.22 10.56 7.07
C TYR A 150 3.17 9.48 7.27
N ILE A 151 2.15 9.50 6.43
CA ILE A 151 1.12 8.45 6.36
C ILE A 151 1.13 7.89 4.94
N TYR A 152 1.67 6.68 4.80
CA TYR A 152 1.60 5.91 3.56
C TYR A 152 0.43 4.95 3.60
N LYS A 153 -0.35 4.90 2.53
CA LYS A 153 -1.36 3.85 2.31
C LYS A 153 -1.06 3.11 1.02
N PHE A 154 -0.97 1.79 1.12
CA PHE A 154 -0.73 0.89 0.01
C PHE A 154 -2.04 0.22 -0.36
N TYR A 155 -2.55 0.58 -1.54
CA TYR A 155 -3.70 -0.07 -2.15
C TYR A 155 -3.20 -1.00 -3.24
N PHE A 156 -3.72 -2.21 -3.25
CA PHE A 156 -3.43 -3.17 -4.32
C PHE A 156 -4.63 -3.28 -5.24
N THR A 157 -4.37 -3.47 -6.52
CA THR A 157 -5.42 -3.72 -7.50
C THR A 157 -4.87 -4.50 -8.67
N THR A 158 -5.73 -5.28 -9.32
CA THR A 158 -5.40 -5.98 -10.56
C THR A 158 -6.15 -5.32 -11.71
N ILE A 159 -5.46 -5.01 -12.80
CA ILE A 159 -6.05 -4.45 -14.02
C ILE A 159 -5.67 -5.37 -15.18
N LYS A 160 -6.66 -6.03 -15.77
CA LYS A 160 -6.46 -7.16 -16.70
C LYS A 160 -5.54 -8.20 -16.05
N GLU A 161 -4.43 -8.54 -16.70
CA GLU A 161 -3.42 -9.48 -16.22
C GLU A 161 -2.29 -8.81 -15.41
N GLY A 162 -2.36 -7.49 -15.18
CA GLY A 162 -1.34 -6.73 -14.45
C GLY A 162 -1.72 -6.47 -12.99
N LEU A 163 -0.75 -6.61 -12.08
CA LEU A 163 -0.87 -6.21 -10.68
C LEU A 163 -0.29 -4.81 -10.47
N PHE A 164 -1.00 -3.96 -9.74
CA PHE A 164 -0.66 -2.57 -9.52
C PHE A 164 -0.75 -2.21 -8.04
N MET A 165 0.13 -1.30 -7.62
CA MET A 165 0.09 -0.65 -6.32
C MET A 165 -0.20 0.83 -6.49
N VAL A 166 -1.06 1.36 -5.64
CA VAL A 166 -1.20 2.80 -5.43
C VAL A 166 -0.67 3.12 -4.04
N ILE A 167 0.28 4.04 -3.97
CA ILE A 167 0.84 4.57 -2.74
C ILE A 167 0.31 5.98 -2.57
N GLU A 168 -0.49 6.20 -1.53
CA GLU A 168 -0.91 7.54 -1.10
C GLU A 168 -0.01 7.97 0.04
N LYS A 169 0.67 9.11 -0.12
CA LYS A 169 1.47 9.74 0.92
C LYS A 169 0.78 11.01 1.39
N ASN A 170 0.42 11.08 2.66
CA ASN A 170 0.02 12.33 3.32
C ASN A 170 1.14 12.79 4.26
N ILE A 171 1.32 14.11 4.36
CA ILE A 171 2.36 14.80 5.15
C ILE A 171 1.69 15.76 6.12
#